data_AF-A0A6C0CZS2-F1
#
_entry.id   AF-A0A6C0CZS2-F1
#
_cell.length_a   1.000
_cell.length_b   1.000
_cell.length_c   1.000
_cell.angle_alpha   90.00
_cell.angle_beta   90.00
_cell.angle_gamma   90.00
#
_symmetry.space_group_name_H-M   'P 1'
#
loop_
_entity.id
_entity.type
_entity.pdbx_description
1 polymer ?
#
loop_
_entity_poly.entity_id
_entity_poly.type
_entity_poly.pdbx_seq_one_letter_code
_entity_poly.pdbx_strand_id
1 'polypeptide(L)'
;MGGGILPVAIKNNKIYFLFGKENELDDTPGWADFGGGKEEGESALDTATREGSEEINGFLGSAEKLREIVKKNKIVTIKFKEYTTYIFFMDYDEKLPYYYKNNYEFFSRYLPHVKHKKDNGLLEKAKIKWFSYDELKKDKKEFRSFYQNIVDLIIKQEKFITNKLRKKGHSKTRREKIKRKFKSTLKNK
;
A
#
# COMPACT_ATOMS: atom_id res chain seq x y z
N MET A 1 0.33 -14.67 -13.69
CA MET A 1 0.40 -13.19 -13.61
C MET A 1 -0.25 -12.75 -12.32
N GLY A 2 0.35 -11.81 -11.59
CA GLY A 2 -0.19 -11.29 -10.33
C GLY A 2 0.02 -9.79 -10.22
N GLY A 3 -0.69 -9.16 -9.30
CA GLY A 3 -0.68 -7.72 -9.14
C GLY A 3 -0.82 -7.31 -7.68
N GLY A 4 -0.09 -6.26 -7.29
CA GLY A 4 -0.18 -5.68 -5.95
C GLY A 4 -0.08 -4.16 -5.95
N ILE A 5 -0.60 -3.54 -4.89
CA ILE A 5 -0.48 -2.11 -4.61
C ILE A 5 0.46 -1.89 -3.43
N LEU A 6 1.30 -0.87 -3.54
CA LEU A 6 2.20 -0.48 -2.47
C LEU A 6 2.06 1.02 -2.16
N PRO A 7 1.34 1.38 -1.08
CA PRO A 7 1.24 2.77 -0.67
C PRO A 7 2.59 3.30 -0.20
N VAL A 8 2.91 4.53 -0.61
CA VAL A 8 4.12 5.23 -0.19
C VAL A 8 3.79 6.65 0.27
N ALA A 9 4.48 7.11 1.31
CA ALA A 9 4.24 8.41 1.93
C ALA A 9 5.55 9.10 2.31
N ILE A 10 5.47 10.40 2.62
CA ILE A 10 6.57 11.20 3.18
C ILE A 10 6.19 11.65 4.58
N LYS A 11 7.03 11.38 5.58
CA LYS A 11 6.94 11.94 6.94
C LYS A 11 8.31 12.46 7.34
N ASN A 12 8.38 13.71 7.81
CA ASN A 12 9.62 14.36 8.26
C ASN A 12 10.79 14.20 7.26
N ASN A 13 10.52 14.47 5.98
CA ASN A 13 11.45 14.31 4.85
C ASN A 13 11.99 12.89 4.59
N LYS A 14 11.50 11.88 5.32
CA LYS A 14 11.77 10.46 5.09
C LYS A 14 10.61 9.81 4.34
N ILE A 15 10.94 8.80 3.55
CA ILE A 15 9.97 8.04 2.73
C ILE A 15 9.64 6.75 3.44
N TYR A 16 8.35 6.40 3.44
CA TYR A 16 7.83 5.21 4.08
C TYR A 16 6.90 4.47 3.13
N PHE A 17 7.00 3.15 3.10
CA PHE A 17 6.17 2.24 2.32
C PHE A 17 5.32 1.40 3.26
N LEU A 18 4.03 1.24 2.97
CA LEU A 18 3.12 0.46 3.81
C LEU A 18 3.09 -0.99 3.34
N PHE A 19 3.56 -1.92 4.16
CA PHE A 19 3.51 -3.36 3.87
C PHE A 19 2.56 -4.08 4.82
N GLY A 20 2.00 -5.20 4.35
CA GLY A 20 1.24 -6.15 5.15
C GLY A 20 2.09 -7.37 5.53
N LYS A 21 1.92 -7.90 6.74
CA LYS A 21 2.49 -9.17 7.18
C LYS A 21 1.42 -10.25 7.06
N GLU A 22 1.74 -11.35 6.39
CA GLU A 22 0.84 -12.50 6.29
C GLU A 22 0.41 -13.00 7.68
N ASN A 23 -0.80 -13.54 7.74
CA ASN A 23 -1.34 -14.21 8.92
C ASN A 23 -0.70 -15.60 9.11
N GLU A 24 -1.08 -16.27 10.19
CA GLU A 24 -0.54 -17.57 10.58
C GLU A 24 -1.03 -18.76 9.73
N LEU A 25 -2.00 -18.54 8.84
CA LEU A 25 -2.58 -19.56 7.96
C LEU A 25 -1.90 -19.62 6.57
N ASP A 26 -1.01 -18.67 6.28
CA ASP A 26 -0.24 -18.61 5.05
C ASP A 26 1.03 -19.47 5.14
N ASP A 27 1.27 -20.29 4.13
CA ASP A 27 2.41 -21.20 4.06
C ASP A 27 3.74 -20.47 3.79
N THR A 28 3.67 -19.20 3.42
CA THR A 28 4.80 -18.33 3.05
C THR A 28 4.80 -17.06 3.88
N PRO A 29 5.26 -17.13 5.14
CA PRO A 29 5.22 -16.00 6.05
C PRO A 29 6.10 -14.85 5.58
N GLY A 30 5.78 -13.63 6.05
CA GLY A 30 6.62 -12.45 5.88
C GLY A 30 5.83 -11.21 5.51
N TRP A 31 6.56 -10.11 5.30
CA TRP A 31 6.00 -8.88 4.77
C TRP A 31 5.94 -8.90 3.23
N ALA A 32 4.90 -8.29 2.66
CA ALA A 32 4.71 -8.07 1.22
C ALA A 32 3.83 -6.84 0.98
N ASP A 33 3.68 -6.44 -0.30
CA ASP A 33 2.64 -5.49 -0.68
C ASP A 33 1.24 -6.11 -0.54
N PHE A 34 0.22 -5.32 -0.89
CA PHE A 34 -1.16 -5.80 -0.87
C PHE A 34 -1.54 -6.31 -2.26
N GLY A 35 -1.62 -7.62 -2.46
CA GLY A 35 -1.72 -8.19 -3.80
C GLY A 35 -1.72 -9.71 -3.86
N GLY A 36 -2.13 -10.22 -5.02
CA GLY A 36 -2.40 -11.64 -5.19
C GLY A 36 -2.45 -12.09 -6.65
N GLY A 37 -3.11 -13.23 -6.85
CA GLY A 37 -3.26 -13.89 -8.13
C GLY A 37 -4.30 -13.21 -9.02
N LYS A 38 -4.08 -13.25 -10.33
CA LYS A 38 -5.06 -12.76 -11.30
C LYS A 38 -6.26 -13.71 -11.43
N GLU A 39 -7.46 -13.16 -11.53
CA GLU A 39 -8.67 -13.86 -11.99
C GLU A 39 -8.85 -13.75 -13.52
N GLU A 40 -9.72 -14.58 -14.09
CA GLU A 40 -9.99 -14.58 -15.52
C GLU A 40 -10.48 -13.19 -16.00
N GLY A 41 -9.91 -12.70 -17.10
CA GLY A 41 -10.26 -11.39 -17.67
C GLY A 41 -9.63 -10.16 -16.99
N GLU A 42 -9.02 -10.27 -15.80
CA GLU A 42 -8.46 -9.08 -15.13
C GLU A 42 -7.18 -8.55 -15.81
N SER A 43 -6.99 -7.23 -15.81
CA SER A 43 -5.67 -6.64 -16.03
C SER A 43 -4.85 -6.69 -14.73
N ALA A 44 -3.51 -6.60 -14.82
CA ALA A 44 -2.65 -6.58 -13.63
C ALA A 44 -3.01 -5.44 -12.65
N LEU A 45 -3.54 -4.32 -13.14
CA LEU A 45 -4.01 -3.23 -12.28
C LEU A 45 -5.33 -3.57 -11.61
N ASP A 46 -6.25 -4.22 -12.31
CA ASP A 46 -7.56 -4.59 -11.75
C ASP A 46 -7.34 -5.63 -10.64
N THR A 47 -6.54 -6.67 -10.91
CA THR A 47 -6.06 -7.64 -9.89
C THR A 47 -5.45 -6.93 -8.69
N ALA A 48 -4.47 -6.04 -8.90
CA ALA A 48 -3.80 -5.33 -7.82
C ALA A 48 -4.76 -4.52 -6.94
N THR A 49 -5.79 -3.92 -7.53
CA THR A 49 -6.75 -3.09 -6.79
C THR A 49 -7.83 -3.90 -6.09
N ARG A 50 -8.25 -5.05 -6.65
CA ARG A 50 -9.17 -5.99 -5.98
C ARG A 50 -8.49 -6.60 -4.75
N GLU A 51 -7.37 -7.29 -4.98
CA GLU A 51 -6.55 -7.91 -3.93
C GLU A 51 -6.13 -6.88 -2.87
N GLY A 52 -5.65 -5.71 -3.33
CA GLY A 52 -5.25 -4.63 -2.44
C GLY A 52 -6.40 -4.08 -1.58
N SER A 53 -7.64 -4.08 -2.09
CA SER A 53 -8.83 -3.70 -1.34
C SER A 53 -9.18 -4.74 -0.30
N GLU A 54 -9.12 -6.02 -0.67
CA GLU A 54 -9.46 -7.16 0.18
C GLU A 54 -8.47 -7.30 1.33
N GLU A 55 -7.18 -7.39 1.04
CA GLU A 55 -6.14 -7.62 2.05
C GLU A 55 -6.00 -6.47 3.06
N ILE A 56 -6.29 -5.23 2.63
CA ILE A 56 -6.30 -4.07 3.54
C ILE A 56 -7.68 -3.83 4.18
N ASN A 57 -8.62 -4.78 4.05
CA ASN A 57 -9.97 -4.73 4.61
C ASN A 57 -10.72 -3.43 4.26
N GLY A 58 -10.52 -2.91 3.05
CA GLY A 58 -11.16 -1.70 2.55
C GLY A 58 -10.72 -0.39 3.22
N PHE A 59 -9.70 -0.40 4.09
CA PHE A 59 -9.23 0.82 4.78
C PHE A 59 -8.81 1.94 3.83
N LEU A 60 -8.35 1.60 2.62
CA LEU A 60 -7.96 2.56 1.60
C LEU A 60 -9.02 2.74 0.49
N GLY A 61 -10.21 2.15 0.67
CA GLY A 61 -11.33 2.18 -0.25
C GLY A 61 -11.58 0.84 -0.94
N SER A 62 -12.71 0.75 -1.64
CA SER A 62 -13.06 -0.38 -2.51
C SER A 62 -12.09 -0.52 -3.69
N ALA A 63 -12.10 -1.67 -4.38
CA ALA A 63 -11.28 -1.91 -5.57
C ALA A 63 -11.42 -0.78 -6.62
N GLU A 64 -12.64 -0.35 -6.92
CA GLU A 64 -12.92 0.76 -7.82
C GLU A 64 -12.27 2.06 -7.34
N LYS A 65 -12.42 2.36 -6.04
CA LYS A 65 -11.87 3.58 -5.46
C LYS A 65 -10.34 3.56 -5.44
N LEU A 66 -9.76 2.43 -5.08
CA LEU A 66 -8.33 2.19 -5.10
C LEU A 66 -7.79 2.32 -6.52
N ARG A 67 -8.48 1.82 -7.54
CA ARG A 67 -8.09 1.98 -8.95
C ARG A 67 -7.98 3.44 -9.37
N GLU A 68 -8.93 4.29 -8.98
CA GLU A 68 -8.84 5.73 -9.21
C GLU A 68 -7.64 6.35 -8.49
N ILE A 69 -7.47 6.03 -7.20
CA ILE A 69 -6.41 6.56 -6.35
C ILE A 69 -5.04 6.16 -6.90
N VAL A 70 -4.84 4.89 -7.22
CA VAL A 70 -3.60 4.34 -7.77
C VAL A 70 -3.28 5.01 -9.10
N LYS A 71 -4.23 5.10 -10.04
CA LYS A 71 -4.01 5.76 -11.35
C LYS A 71 -3.57 7.22 -11.18
N LYS A 72 -4.28 7.98 -10.34
CA LYS A 72 -4.02 9.40 -10.09
C LYS A 72 -2.71 9.62 -9.32
N ASN A 73 -2.45 8.77 -8.34
CA ASN A 73 -1.36 8.95 -7.39
C ASN A 73 -0.11 8.12 -7.69
N LYS A 74 -0.10 7.33 -8.78
CA LYS A 74 1.03 6.51 -9.21
C LYS A 74 2.36 7.25 -9.17
N ILE A 75 3.35 6.58 -8.58
CA ILE A 75 4.76 6.98 -8.56
C ILE A 75 5.53 6.10 -9.53
N VAL A 76 5.51 4.79 -9.35
CA VAL A 76 6.23 3.88 -10.24
C VAL A 76 5.52 2.54 -10.29
N THR A 77 5.77 1.80 -11.37
CA THR A 77 5.36 0.40 -11.49
C THR A 77 6.63 -0.44 -11.48
N ILE A 78 6.70 -1.41 -10.58
CA ILE A 78 7.81 -2.37 -10.49
C ILE A 78 7.30 -3.71 -10.99
N LYS A 79 8.09 -4.37 -11.83
CA LYS A 79 7.78 -5.68 -12.37
C LYS A 79 8.88 -6.65 -12.01
N PHE A 80 8.49 -7.82 -11.51
CA PHE A 80 9.38 -8.95 -11.29
C PHE A 80 8.71 -10.22 -11.80
N LYS A 81 9.28 -10.83 -12.86
CA LYS A 81 8.63 -11.91 -13.61
C LYS A 81 7.20 -11.49 -14.00
N GLU A 82 6.22 -12.34 -13.68
CA GLU A 82 4.80 -12.14 -13.95
C GLU A 82 4.06 -11.31 -12.89
N TYR A 83 4.75 -10.78 -11.87
CA TYR A 83 4.15 -9.98 -10.80
C TYR A 83 4.42 -8.48 -11.01
N THR A 84 3.37 -7.66 -10.86
CA THR A 84 3.43 -6.20 -11.02
C THR A 84 2.99 -5.47 -9.76
N THR A 85 3.90 -4.69 -9.16
CA THR A 85 3.60 -3.80 -8.02
C THR A 85 3.37 -2.37 -8.48
N TYR A 86 2.23 -1.79 -8.13
CA TYR A 86 1.88 -0.38 -8.37
C TYR A 86 2.15 0.46 -7.13
N ILE A 87 3.24 1.21 -7.14
CA ILE A 87 3.60 2.13 -6.05
C ILE A 87 2.88 3.45 -6.25
N PHE A 88 2.09 3.88 -5.26
CA PHE A 88 1.30 5.11 -5.35
C PHE A 88 1.41 5.97 -4.08
N PHE A 89 1.35 7.28 -4.27
CA PHE A 89 1.50 8.23 -3.17
C PHE A 89 0.21 8.39 -2.37
N MET A 90 0.31 8.34 -1.05
CA MET A 90 -0.74 8.74 -0.11
C MET A 90 -0.16 9.55 1.06
N ASP A 91 -1.04 10.12 1.88
CA ASP A 91 -0.61 10.77 3.11
C ASP A 91 -0.15 9.75 4.13
N TYR A 92 0.89 10.09 4.89
CA TYR A 92 1.34 9.26 5.98
C TYR A 92 0.30 9.31 7.11
N ASP A 93 -0.15 8.15 7.56
CA ASP A 93 -1.01 8.02 8.73
C ASP A 93 -0.33 7.11 9.77
N GLU A 94 0.01 7.70 10.91
CA GLU A 94 0.65 7.02 12.03
C GLU A 94 -0.29 6.07 12.77
N LYS A 95 -1.59 6.34 12.75
CA LYS A 95 -2.60 5.54 13.45
C LYS A 95 -3.16 4.41 12.57
N LEU A 96 -2.93 4.46 11.26
CA LEU A 96 -3.41 3.44 10.33
C LEU A 96 -3.02 2.00 10.75
N PRO A 97 -1.76 1.68 11.11
CA PRO A 97 -1.41 0.36 11.65
C PRO A 97 -2.18 -0.05 12.91
N TYR A 98 -2.45 0.91 13.80
CA TYR A 98 -3.18 0.67 15.03
C TYR A 98 -4.66 0.36 14.74
N TYR A 99 -5.32 1.16 13.91
CA TYR A 99 -6.72 0.94 13.55
C TYR A 99 -6.90 -0.36 12.76
N TYR A 100 -5.99 -0.64 11.83
CA TYR A 100 -6.00 -1.90 11.09
C TYR A 100 -5.91 -3.10 12.03
N LYS A 101 -4.97 -3.07 12.99
CA LYS A 101 -4.81 -4.15 13.96
C LYS A 101 -6.07 -4.36 14.80
N ASN A 102 -6.67 -3.30 15.31
CA ASN A 102 -7.92 -3.40 16.08
C ASN A 102 -9.05 -4.04 15.26
N ASN A 103 -9.19 -3.60 14.00
CA ASN A 103 -10.18 -4.15 13.08
C ASN A 103 -9.93 -5.62 12.76
N TYR A 104 -8.67 -5.98 12.50
CA TYR A 104 -8.25 -7.35 12.26
C TYR A 104 -8.57 -8.27 13.44
N GLU A 105 -8.22 -7.85 14.66
CA GLU A 105 -8.48 -8.62 15.89
C GLU A 105 -9.99 -8.76 16.16
N PHE A 106 -10.76 -7.71 15.91
CA PHE A 106 -12.21 -7.73 16.03
C PHE A 106 -12.82 -8.76 15.06
N PHE A 107 -12.56 -8.65 13.76
CA PHE A 107 -13.13 -9.58 12.79
C PHE A 107 -12.60 -11.00 12.94
N SER A 108 -11.33 -11.19 13.29
CA SER A 108 -10.80 -12.54 13.57
C SER A 108 -11.52 -13.22 14.74
N ARG A 109 -11.94 -12.45 15.76
CA ARG A 109 -12.66 -12.97 16.91
C ARG A 109 -14.12 -13.29 16.60
N TYR A 110 -14.82 -12.39 15.90
CA TYR A 110 -16.27 -12.48 15.71
C TYR A 110 -16.66 -13.16 14.40
N LEU A 111 -15.78 -13.17 13.40
CA LEU A 111 -15.98 -13.80 12.09
C LEU A 111 -14.82 -14.76 11.73
N PRO A 112 -14.49 -15.75 12.59
CA PRO A 112 -13.35 -16.64 12.34
C PRO A 112 -13.48 -17.43 11.02
N HIS A 113 -14.72 -17.77 10.62
CA HIS A 113 -14.99 -18.44 9.34
C HIS A 113 -14.56 -17.61 8.12
N VAL A 114 -14.57 -16.27 8.19
CA VAL A 114 -14.07 -15.40 7.11
C VAL A 114 -12.56 -15.53 6.99
N LYS A 115 -11.85 -15.56 8.11
CA LYS A 115 -10.39 -15.72 8.14
C LYS A 115 -9.93 -17.08 7.59
N HIS A 116 -10.70 -18.13 7.82
CA HIS A 116 -10.39 -19.47 7.32
C HIS A 116 -10.80 -19.69 5.85
N LYS A 117 -11.50 -18.73 5.26
CA LYS A 117 -11.98 -18.79 3.89
C LYS A 117 -10.96 -18.14 2.94
N LYS A 118 -9.96 -18.92 2.52
CA LYS A 118 -8.81 -18.46 1.71
C LYS A 118 -9.17 -17.89 0.32
N ASP A 119 -10.38 -18.11 -0.19
CA ASP A 119 -10.84 -17.62 -1.50
C ASP A 119 -11.37 -16.18 -1.47
N ASN A 120 -11.44 -15.51 -0.32
CA ASN A 120 -12.01 -14.17 -0.21
C ASN A 120 -10.99 -13.02 -0.07
N GLY A 121 -9.69 -13.31 0.09
CA GLY A 121 -8.63 -12.31 0.29
C GLY A 121 -8.69 -11.51 1.60
N LEU A 122 -9.73 -11.70 2.42
CA LEU A 122 -9.96 -10.96 3.66
C LEU A 122 -9.18 -11.57 4.81
N LEU A 123 -8.67 -10.70 5.69
CA LEU A 123 -7.91 -11.11 6.88
C LEU A 123 -6.65 -11.94 6.57
N GLU A 124 -6.15 -11.90 5.32
CA GLU A 124 -4.88 -12.53 4.94
C GLU A 124 -3.68 -11.82 5.58
N LYS A 125 -3.71 -10.49 5.67
CA LYS A 125 -2.68 -9.72 6.39
C LYS A 125 -3.08 -9.55 7.86
N ALA A 126 -2.25 -10.05 8.78
CA ALA A 126 -2.49 -9.90 10.22
C ALA A 126 -2.02 -8.55 10.77
N LYS A 127 -1.04 -7.92 10.12
CA LYS A 127 -0.46 -6.65 10.56
C LYS A 127 -0.09 -5.81 9.36
N ILE A 128 -0.10 -4.49 9.51
CA ILE A 128 0.49 -3.57 8.53
C ILE A 128 1.52 -2.69 9.24
N LYS A 129 2.56 -2.26 8.52
CA LYS A 129 3.60 -1.38 9.05
C LYS A 129 4.20 -0.51 7.95
N TRP A 130 4.54 0.73 8.33
CA TRP A 130 5.34 1.63 7.52
C TRP A 130 6.83 1.29 7.64
N PHE A 131 7.51 1.08 6.52
CA PHE A 131 8.94 0.80 6.42
C PHE A 131 9.66 1.92 5.68
N SER A 132 10.75 2.42 6.26
CA SER A 132 11.72 3.30 5.59
C SER A 132 12.67 2.51 4.69
N TYR A 133 13.38 3.19 3.78
CA TYR A 133 14.44 2.54 2.97
C TYR A 133 15.51 1.86 3.83
N ASP A 134 15.88 2.45 4.96
CA ASP A 134 16.87 1.87 5.88
C ASP A 134 16.36 0.55 6.47
N GLU A 135 15.10 0.50 6.89
CA GLU A 135 14.44 -0.74 7.34
C GLU A 135 14.31 -1.75 6.19
N LEU A 136 14.01 -1.33 4.96
CA LEU A 136 13.97 -2.24 3.81
C LEU A 136 15.32 -2.91 3.54
N LYS A 137 16.42 -2.16 3.70
CA LYS A 137 17.79 -2.70 3.52
C LYS A 137 18.16 -3.64 4.67
N LYS A 138 17.81 -3.27 5.91
CA LYS A 138 18.18 -4.01 7.12
C LYS A 138 17.34 -5.28 7.32
N ASP A 139 16.03 -5.15 7.17
CA ASP A 139 15.05 -6.18 7.54
C ASP A 139 14.55 -6.95 6.31
N LYS A 140 15.29 -6.95 5.19
CA LYS A 140 14.88 -7.60 3.93
C LYS A 140 14.47 -9.06 4.12
N LYS A 141 15.14 -9.79 5.02
CA LYS A 141 14.86 -11.20 5.31
C LYS A 141 13.49 -11.44 5.95
N GLU A 142 12.85 -10.42 6.52
CA GLU A 142 11.50 -10.48 7.08
C GLU A 142 10.40 -10.45 6.00
N PHE A 143 10.76 -10.14 4.75
CA PHE A 143 9.84 -10.17 3.61
C PHE A 143 9.74 -11.57 3.03
N ARG A 144 8.59 -11.89 2.42
CA ARG A 144 8.36 -13.17 1.73
C ARG A 144 9.48 -13.42 0.73
N SER A 145 9.93 -14.68 0.63
CA SER A 145 11.11 -15.06 -0.18
C SER A 145 11.08 -14.49 -1.60
N PHE A 146 9.95 -14.63 -2.32
CA PHE A 146 9.82 -14.05 -3.66
C PHE A 146 9.83 -12.51 -3.63
N TYR A 147 9.22 -11.90 -2.62
CA TYR A 147 9.02 -10.46 -2.48
C TYR A 147 10.32 -9.72 -2.15
N GLN A 148 11.33 -10.40 -1.59
CA GLN A 148 12.67 -9.84 -1.40
C GLN A 148 13.27 -9.30 -2.71
N ASN A 149 12.96 -9.93 -3.85
CA ASN A 149 13.39 -9.44 -5.17
C ASN A 149 12.73 -8.09 -5.53
N ILE A 150 11.46 -7.91 -5.16
CA ILE A 150 10.73 -6.66 -5.38
C ILE A 150 11.30 -5.57 -4.46
N VAL A 151 11.63 -5.90 -3.20
CA VAL A 151 12.32 -4.99 -2.27
C VAL A 151 13.66 -4.52 -2.85
N ASP A 152 14.45 -5.42 -3.42
CA ASP A 152 15.71 -5.05 -4.09
C ASP A 152 15.48 -4.10 -5.27
N LEU A 153 14.42 -4.32 -6.07
CA LEU A 153 14.04 -3.41 -7.16
C LEU A 153 13.55 -2.03 -6.66
N ILE A 154 12.86 -1.98 -5.51
CA ILE A 154 12.46 -0.73 -4.86
C ILE A 154 13.71 0.05 -4.43
N ILE A 155 14.64 -0.60 -3.74
CA ILE A 155 15.89 0.00 -3.26
C ILE A 155 16.72 0.50 -4.44
N LYS A 156 16.83 -0.28 -5.53
CA LYS A 156 17.54 0.13 -6.75
C LYS A 156 16.96 1.42 -7.36
N GLN A 157 15.65 1.65 -7.18
CA GLN A 157 14.95 2.84 -7.67
C GLN A 157 14.82 3.97 -6.64
N GLU A 158 15.51 3.88 -5.50
CA GLU A 158 15.39 4.82 -4.38
C GLU A 158 15.50 6.29 -4.81
N LYS A 159 16.53 6.65 -5.60
CA LYS A 159 16.72 8.03 -6.10
C LYS A 159 15.53 8.48 -6.97
N PHE A 160 15.06 7.64 -7.86
CA PHE A 160 13.95 7.95 -8.78
C PHE A 160 12.63 8.15 -8.03
N ILE A 161 12.28 7.19 -7.17
CA ILE A 161 11.06 7.22 -6.36
C ILE A 161 11.08 8.46 -5.46
N THR A 162 12.21 8.74 -4.80
CA THR A 162 12.38 9.91 -3.92
C THR A 162 12.15 11.23 -4.66
N ASN A 163 12.78 11.39 -5.82
CA ASN A 163 12.63 12.62 -6.61
C ASN A 163 11.18 12.83 -7.08
N LYS A 164 10.51 11.75 -7.52
CA LYS A 164 9.12 11.83 -7.97
C LYS A 164 8.16 12.13 -6.83
N LEU A 165 8.38 11.54 -5.66
CA LEU A 165 7.61 11.81 -4.45
C LEU A 165 7.75 13.26 -3.98
N ARG A 166 8.99 13.78 -3.89
CA ARG A 166 9.23 15.17 -3.49
C ARG A 166 8.54 16.16 -4.43
N LYS A 167 8.64 15.96 -5.76
CA LYS A 167 7.93 16.77 -6.75
C LYS A 167 6.41 16.76 -6.54
N LYS A 168 5.84 15.59 -6.24
CA LYS A 168 4.39 15.43 -6.00
C LYS A 168 3.94 16.05 -4.67
N GLY A 169 4.71 15.85 -3.61
CA GLY A 169 4.47 16.44 -2.29
C GLY A 169 4.47 17.97 -2.34
N HIS A 170 5.47 18.58 -2.99
CA HIS A 170 5.52 20.04 -3.17
C HIS A 170 4.32 20.58 -3.96
N SER A 171 3.89 19.88 -5.02
CA SER A 171 2.70 20.25 -5.78
C SER A 171 1.43 20.23 -4.91
N LYS A 172 1.29 19.22 -4.04
CA LYS A 172 0.18 19.12 -3.09
C LYS A 172 0.18 20.25 -2.06
N THR A 173 1.31 20.51 -1.41
CA THR A 173 1.44 21.61 -0.44
C THR A 173 1.13 22.97 -1.08
N ARG A 174 1.58 23.20 -2.33
CA ARG A 174 1.27 24.44 -3.06
C ARG A 174 -0.22 24.60 -3.30
N ARG A 175 -0.92 23.53 -3.72
CA ARG A 175 -2.39 23.55 -3.93
C ARG A 175 -3.15 23.80 -2.64
N GLU A 176 -2.73 23.21 -1.52
CA GLU A 176 -3.35 23.43 -0.21
C GLU A 176 -3.19 24.87 0.28
N LYS A 177 -2.00 25.46 0.11
CA LYS A 177 -1.76 26.88 0.42
C LYS A 177 -2.68 27.80 -0.39
N ILE A 178 -2.82 27.56 -1.69
CA ILE A 178 -3.73 28.33 -2.56
C ILE A 178 -5.18 28.20 -2.08
N LYS A 179 -5.66 26.97 -1.83
CA LYS A 179 -7.03 26.74 -1.31
C LYS A 179 -7.30 27.45 0.01
N ARG A 180 -6.34 27.45 0.95
CA ARG A 180 -6.46 28.18 2.22
C ARG A 180 -6.57 29.69 1.99
N LYS A 181 -5.74 30.26 1.10
CA LYS A 181 -5.78 31.69 0.75
C LYS A 181 -7.14 32.10 0.17
N PHE A 182 -7.71 31.31 -0.74
CA PHE A 182 -9.03 31.56 -1.30
C PHE A 182 -10.16 31.45 -0.27
N LYS A 183 -10.10 30.50 0.67
CA LYS A 183 -11.08 30.39 1.76
C LYS A 183 -11.01 31.56 2.74
N SER A 184 -9.82 32.12 3.01
CA SER A 184 -9.70 33.29 3.88
C SER A 184 -10.24 34.56 3.23
N THR A 185 -10.08 34.75 1.91
CA THR A 185 -10.65 35.91 1.21
C THR A 185 -12.18 35.87 1.09
N LEU A 186 -12.78 34.68 1.04
CA LEU A 186 -14.25 34.52 1.03
C LEU A 186 -14.89 34.70 2.41
N LYS A 187 -14.16 34.52 3.50
CA LYS A 187 -14.65 34.78 4.88
C LYS A 187 -14.59 36.26 5.28
N ASN A 188 -13.85 37.08 4.54
CA ASN A 188 -13.68 38.51 4.79
C ASN A 188 -14.55 39.38 3.86
N LYS A 189 -15.59 38.79 3.25
CA LYS A 189 -16.70 39.45 2.56
C LYS A 189 -17.98 39.04 3.24
#